data_AF-A0A968FUU7-F1
#
_entry.id   AF-A0A968FUU7-F1
#
_cell.length_a   1.000
_cell.length_b   1.000
_cell.length_c   1.000
_cell.angle_alpha   90.00
_cell.angle_beta   90.00
_cell.angle_gamma   90.00
#
_symmetry.space_group_name_H-M   'P 1'
#
loop_
_entity.id
_entity.type
_entity.pdbx_description
1 polymer ?
#
loop_
_entity_poly.entity_id
_entity_poly.type
_entity_poly.pdbx_seq_one_letter_code
_entity_poly.pdbx_strand_id
1 'polypeptide(L)'
;MAEILDQGKVWLRGKTGTEFAVKVDDRVIVPGQEEGQIIDYWLDQDCLCVDLHDPMKRTRIARRFPLALEGTHPATLFNGFTQTRHTDINVIYFEDEGVEEKVYRGEEYLQKNILEMSREEFWKRAGF
;
A
#
# COMPACT_ATOMS: atom_id res chain seq x y z
N MET A 1 0.32 -20.18 3.88
CA MET A 1 -0.54 -19.01 3.64
C MET A 1 0.24 -17.82 4.14
N ALA A 2 0.32 -16.75 3.35
CA ALA A 2 1.01 -15.55 3.77
C ALA A 2 0.28 -14.89 4.95
N GLU A 3 1.02 -14.18 5.79
CA GLU A 3 0.48 -13.48 6.95
C GLU A 3 1.00 -12.04 7.03
N ILE A 4 0.11 -11.12 7.40
CA ILE A 4 0.49 -9.75 7.76
C ILE A 4 1.03 -9.79 9.18
N LEU A 5 2.35 -9.66 9.33
CA LEU A 5 3.03 -9.88 10.61
C LEU A 5 3.21 -8.59 11.42
N ASP A 6 3.37 -7.45 10.74
CA ASP A 6 3.71 -6.19 11.40
C ASP A 6 3.39 -5.00 10.48
N GLN A 7 3.40 -3.81 11.05
CA GLN A 7 3.31 -2.57 10.28
C GLN A 7 4.12 -1.47 10.96
N GLY A 8 4.56 -0.48 10.19
CA GLY A 8 5.33 0.61 10.76
C GLY A 8 5.70 1.64 9.73
N LYS A 9 6.82 2.32 9.99
CA LYS A 9 7.42 3.26 9.06
C LYS A 9 8.82 2.85 8.70
N VAL A 10 9.18 3.07 7.46
CA VAL A 10 10.54 2.86 6.94
C VAL A 10 11.11 4.17 6.43
N TRP A 11 12.44 4.29 6.45
CA TRP A 11 13.13 5.37 5.76
C TRP A 11 13.68 4.83 4.44
N LEU A 12 13.13 5.31 3.31
CA LEU A 12 13.65 4.97 1.98
C LEU A 12 14.95 5.75 1.70
N ARG A 13 15.98 5.05 1.23
CA ARG A 13 17.26 5.70 0.91
C ARG A 13 17.06 6.75 -0.19
N GLY A 14 17.46 7.99 0.08
CA GLY A 14 17.34 9.10 -0.87
C GLY A 14 16.03 9.90 -0.77
N LYS A 15 15.07 9.49 0.07
CA LYS A 15 13.86 10.28 0.36
C LYS A 15 14.03 11.11 1.63
N THR A 16 13.41 12.29 1.65
CA THR A 16 13.31 13.16 2.83
C THR A 16 12.04 12.81 3.60
N GLY A 17 12.11 11.78 4.43
CA GLY A 17 11.00 11.37 5.29
C GLY A 17 10.83 9.87 5.41
N THR A 18 9.91 9.49 6.28
CA THR A 18 9.52 8.09 6.49
C THR A 18 8.22 7.79 5.77
N GLU A 19 8.08 6.56 5.28
CA GLU A 19 6.87 6.09 4.64
C GLU A 19 6.22 4.96 5.43
N PHE A 20 4.89 4.90 5.41
CA PHE A 20 4.16 3.77 5.98
C PHE A 20 4.51 2.49 5.23
N ALA A 21 4.61 1.37 5.96
CA ALA A 21 4.95 0.08 5.42
C ALA A 21 4.26 -1.07 6.17
N VAL A 22 3.97 -2.14 5.44
CA VAL A 22 3.37 -3.37 5.95
C VAL A 22 4.36 -4.50 5.79
N LYS A 23 4.52 -5.35 6.81
CA LYS A 23 5.30 -6.57 6.73
C LYS A 23 4.39 -7.76 6.44
N VAL A 24 4.63 -8.43 5.33
CA VAL A 24 3.95 -9.67 4.95
C VAL A 24 5.01 -10.76 4.85
N ASP A 25 4.94 -11.75 5.74
CA ASP A 25 6.00 -12.74 5.94
C ASP A 25 7.40 -12.08 6.04
N ASP A 26 8.31 -12.44 5.15
CA ASP A 26 9.66 -11.89 5.05
C ASP A 26 9.74 -10.56 4.29
N ARG A 27 8.68 -10.14 3.61
CA ARG A 27 8.66 -8.93 2.75
C ARG A 27 8.19 -7.71 3.51
N VAL A 28 8.66 -6.54 3.07
CA VAL A 28 8.17 -5.25 3.53
C VAL A 28 7.70 -4.47 2.32
N ILE A 29 6.45 -4.04 2.36
CA ILE A 29 5.76 -3.37 1.25
C ILE A 29 5.47 -1.94 1.68
N VAL A 30 5.85 -0.98 0.85
CA VAL A 30 5.54 0.44 1.02
C VAL A 30 4.40 0.79 0.07
N PRO A 31 3.15 0.87 0.58
CA PRO A 31 1.98 1.05 -0.25
C PRO A 31 1.86 2.45 -0.82
N GLY A 32 2.70 3.43 -0.45
CA GLY A 32 2.63 4.80 -0.94
C GLY A 32 1.46 5.61 -0.37
N GLN A 33 1.17 5.43 0.92
CA GLN A 33 0.16 6.22 1.62
C GLN A 33 0.64 7.66 1.81
N GLU A 34 -0.16 8.63 1.36
CA GLU A 34 0.09 10.05 1.63
C GLU A 34 -0.50 10.49 2.99
N GLU A 35 0.00 11.61 3.51
CA GLU A 35 -0.55 12.22 4.72
C GLU A 35 -2.04 12.56 4.54
N GLY A 36 -2.86 12.12 5.49
CA GLY A 36 -4.32 12.32 5.48
C GLY A 36 -5.11 11.26 4.70
N GLN A 37 -4.46 10.35 3.97
CA GLN A 37 -5.15 9.22 3.34
C GLN A 37 -5.55 8.18 4.38
N ILE A 38 -6.80 7.72 4.28
CA ILE A 38 -7.28 6.51 4.94
C ILE A 38 -6.69 5.33 4.17
N ILE A 39 -6.16 4.34 4.89
CA ILE A 39 -5.63 3.11 4.32
C ILE A 39 -6.37 1.90 4.88
N ASP A 40 -6.75 0.98 4.01
CA ASP A 40 -7.12 -0.40 4.38
C ASP A 40 -6.30 -1.38 3.54
N TYR A 41 -5.99 -2.55 4.09
CA TYR A 41 -5.20 -3.56 3.40
C TYR A 41 -5.52 -4.97 3.90
N TRP A 42 -5.44 -5.94 2.98
CA TRP A 42 -5.72 -7.35 3.28
C TRP A 42 -4.98 -8.26 2.31
N LEU A 43 -4.88 -9.53 2.67
CA LEU A 43 -4.39 -10.56 1.76
C LEU A 43 -5.56 -11.12 0.96
N ASP A 44 -5.41 -11.17 -0.36
CA ASP A 44 -6.30 -11.90 -1.25
C ASP A 44 -5.44 -12.71 -2.23
N GLN A 45 -5.66 -14.02 -2.25
CA GLN A 45 -4.82 -14.98 -2.97
C GLN A 45 -3.33 -14.79 -2.62
N ASP A 46 -2.46 -14.63 -3.62
CA ASP A 46 -1.02 -14.40 -3.46
C ASP A 46 -0.66 -12.91 -3.59
N CYS A 47 -1.55 -12.01 -3.16
CA CYS A 47 -1.35 -10.57 -3.23
C CYS A 47 -1.67 -9.86 -1.91
N LEU A 48 -0.93 -8.77 -1.62
CA LEU A 48 -1.39 -7.73 -0.70
C LEU A 48 -2.23 -6.72 -1.48
N CYS A 49 -3.48 -6.57 -1.07
CA CYS A 49 -4.44 -5.62 -1.60
C CYS A 49 -4.48 -4.38 -0.71
N VAL A 50 -4.42 -3.19 -1.29
CA VAL A 50 -4.39 -1.91 -0.57
C VAL A 50 -5.37 -0.91 -1.16
N ASP A 51 -6.27 -0.40 -0.33
CA ASP A 51 -7.20 0.69 -0.63
C ASP A 51 -6.74 1.97 0.06
N LEU A 52 -6.42 3.00 -0.73
CA LEU A 52 -6.03 4.33 -0.27
C LEU A 52 -7.13 5.33 -0.62
N HIS A 53 -7.75 5.95 0.39
CA HIS A 53 -8.88 6.85 0.20
C HIS A 53 -8.60 8.23 0.79
N ASP A 54 -8.66 9.26 -0.05
CA ASP A 54 -8.64 10.67 0.36
C ASP A 54 -9.93 11.37 -0.13
N PRO A 55 -10.98 11.44 0.71
CA PRO A 55 -12.20 12.19 0.39
C PRO A 55 -11.96 13.67 0.13
N MET A 56 -10.98 14.29 0.81
CA MET A 56 -10.70 15.73 0.71
C MET A 56 -10.08 16.07 -0.64
N LYS A 57 -9.14 15.24 -1.11
CA LYS A 57 -8.55 15.34 -2.45
C LYS A 57 -9.38 14.63 -3.53
N ARG A 58 -10.54 14.07 -3.19
CA ARG A 58 -11.43 13.32 -4.09
C ARG A 58 -10.67 12.25 -4.88
N THR A 59 -9.86 11.46 -4.17
CA THR A 59 -9.01 10.44 -4.76
C THR A 59 -9.20 9.12 -4.02
N ARG A 60 -9.29 8.01 -4.76
CA ARG A 60 -9.22 6.66 -4.21
C ARG A 60 -8.40 5.77 -5.11
N ILE A 61 -7.49 5.00 -4.53
CA ILE A 61 -6.52 4.18 -5.24
C ILE A 61 -6.63 2.75 -4.74
N ALA A 62 -6.78 1.80 -5.65
CA ALA A 62 -6.61 0.38 -5.36
C ALA A 62 -5.25 -0.07 -5.90
N ARG A 63 -4.43 -0.70 -5.05
CA ARG A 63 -3.12 -1.27 -5.42
C ARG A 63 -3.08 -2.74 -5.06
N ARG A 64 -2.55 -3.55 -5.99
CA ARG A 64 -2.30 -4.97 -5.79
C ARG A 64 -0.80 -5.25 -5.89
N PHE A 65 -0.24 -5.81 -4.83
CA PHE A 65 1.17 -6.19 -4.74
C PHE A 65 1.27 -7.72 -4.77
N PRO A 66 1.72 -8.31 -5.90
CA PRO A 66 2.01 -9.74 -5.92
C PRO A 66 3.08 -10.08 -4.89
N LEU A 67 2.80 -11.06 -4.03
CA LEU A 67 3.77 -11.52 -3.02
C LEU A 67 4.96 -12.25 -3.66
N ALA A 68 4.90 -12.59 -4.95
CA ALA A 68 6.06 -13.09 -5.69
C ALA A 68 7.10 -12.00 -5.99
N LEU A 69 6.76 -10.71 -5.86
CA LEU A 69 7.72 -9.62 -6.08
C LEU A 69 8.81 -9.63 -5.01
N GLU A 70 10.02 -9.26 -5.43
CA GLU A 70 11.18 -9.07 -4.56
C GLU A 70 11.36 -7.58 -4.28
N GLY A 71 11.74 -7.23 -3.05
CA GLY A 71 12.04 -5.85 -2.71
C GLY A 71 13.34 -5.40 -3.35
N THR A 72 13.30 -4.27 -4.06
CA THR A 72 14.46 -3.69 -4.77
C THR A 72 14.91 -2.35 -4.20
N HIS A 73 14.12 -1.72 -3.32
CA HIS A 73 14.41 -0.39 -2.79
C HIS A 73 15.08 -0.46 -1.43
N PRO A 74 16.33 -0.01 -1.28
CA PRO A 74 17.02 -0.01 0.01
C PRO A 74 16.33 0.91 1.01
N ALA A 75 16.05 0.39 2.19
CA ALA A 75 15.37 1.10 3.27
C ALA A 75 15.87 0.64 4.64
N THR A 76 15.57 1.44 5.67
CA THR A 76 15.80 1.06 7.07
C THR A 76 14.48 1.10 7.83
N LEU A 77 14.22 0.08 8.65
CA LEU A 77 13.07 0.07 9.56
C LEU A 77 13.21 1.23 10.57
N PHE A 78 12.23 2.12 10.66
CA PHE A 78 12.30 3.33 11.48
C PHE A 78 11.54 3.20 12.81
N ASN A 79 10.21 3.04 12.77
CA ASN A 79 9.39 2.86 13.98
C ASN A 79 8.11 2.05 13.67
N GLY A 80 7.33 1.73 14.70
CA GLY A 80 6.05 1.02 14.57
C GLY A 80 6.16 -0.50 14.47
N PHE A 81 7.25 -1.02 13.91
CA PHE A 81 7.55 -2.45 13.87
C PHE A 81 7.84 -2.98 15.28
N THR A 82 6.90 -3.72 15.86
CA THR A 82 7.01 -4.24 17.23
C THR A 82 7.43 -5.70 17.29
N GLN A 83 7.25 -6.43 16.19
CA GLN A 83 7.57 -7.85 16.06
C GLN A 83 8.76 -8.09 15.13
N THR A 84 9.29 -7.02 14.53
CA THR A 84 10.43 -7.08 13.59
C THR A 84 11.67 -6.41 14.17
N ARG A 85 12.82 -7.08 14.08
CA ARG A 85 14.10 -6.50 14.51
C ARG A 85 14.57 -5.43 13.53
N HIS A 86 14.98 -4.25 14.03
CA HIS A 86 15.56 -3.19 13.21
C HIS A 86 16.78 -3.68 12.41
N THR A 87 16.69 -3.55 11.09
CA THR A 87 17.73 -3.92 10.13
C THR A 87 17.55 -3.14 8.82
N ASP A 88 18.60 -3.09 8.01
CA ASP A 88 18.51 -2.60 6.64
C ASP A 88 17.86 -3.68 5.79
N ILE A 89 16.92 -3.27 4.94
CA ILE A 89 16.09 -4.14 4.12
C ILE A 89 15.96 -3.58 2.71
N ASN A 90 15.49 -4.41 1.79
CA ASN A 90 14.87 -3.91 0.57
C ASN A 90 13.36 -4.03 0.68
N VAL A 91 12.65 -3.01 0.23
CA VAL A 91 11.19 -2.97 0.22
C VAL A 91 10.65 -3.06 -1.20
N ILE A 92 9.43 -3.56 -1.32
CA ILE A 92 8.62 -3.45 -2.53
C ILE A 92 7.92 -2.09 -2.45
N TYR A 93 8.08 -1.26 -3.46
CA TYR A 93 7.53 0.09 -3.53
C TYR A 93 6.36 0.13 -4.53
N PHE A 94 5.39 1.02 -4.31
CA PHE A 94 4.18 1.05 -5.14
C PHE A 94 4.41 1.40 -6.62
N GLU A 95 5.58 1.93 -6.97
CA GLU A 95 5.96 2.22 -8.37
C GLU A 95 6.76 1.07 -9.01
N ASP A 96 6.95 -0.05 -8.30
CA ASP A 96 7.68 -1.21 -8.83
C ASP A 96 6.92 -1.87 -9.98
N GLU A 97 7.69 -2.37 -10.96
CA GLU A 97 7.14 -3.17 -12.04
C GLU A 97 6.46 -4.43 -11.47
N GLY A 98 5.21 -4.65 -11.89
CA GLY A 98 4.37 -5.75 -11.40
C GLY A 98 3.40 -5.34 -10.28
N VAL A 99 3.53 -4.16 -9.69
CA VAL A 99 2.46 -3.57 -8.86
C VAL A 99 1.36 -3.07 -9.79
N GLU A 100 0.13 -3.56 -9.58
CA GLU A 100 -1.01 -3.13 -10.35
C GLU A 100 -1.76 -2.02 -9.60
N GLU A 101 -2.19 -0.98 -10.32
CA GLU A 101 -2.83 0.18 -9.73
C GLU A 101 -4.07 0.62 -10.52
N LYS A 102 -5.12 1.00 -9.78
CA LYS A 102 -6.25 1.75 -10.31
C LYS A 102 -6.49 3.02 -9.50
N VAL A 103 -6.36 4.17 -10.15
CA VAL A 103 -6.60 5.50 -9.55
C VAL A 103 -7.93 6.07 -10.05
N TYR A 104 -8.76 6.54 -9.13
CA TYR A 104 -9.92 7.38 -9.41
C TYR A 104 -9.70 8.74 -8.75
N ARG A 105 -9.76 9.83 -9.52
CA ARG A 105 -9.51 11.19 -9.03
C ARG A 105 -10.43 12.22 -9.67
N GLY A 106 -10.70 13.31 -8.96
CA GLY A 106 -11.39 14.49 -9.50
C GLY A 106 -12.80 14.17 -10.00
N GLU A 107 -13.09 14.46 -11.27
CA GLU A 107 -14.42 14.24 -11.85
C GLU A 107 -14.80 12.75 -11.92
N GLU A 108 -13.84 11.88 -12.25
CA GLU A 108 -14.11 10.44 -12.36
C GLU A 108 -14.56 9.85 -11.01
N TYR A 109 -13.92 10.33 -9.93
CA TYR A 109 -14.28 9.97 -8.57
C TYR A 109 -15.72 10.37 -8.21
N LEU A 110 -16.14 11.57 -8.62
CA LEU A 110 -17.49 12.08 -8.35
C LEU A 110 -18.56 11.41 -9.23
N GLN A 111 -18.33 11.33 -10.54
CA GLN A 111 -19.28 10.77 -11.50
C GLN A 111 -19.56 9.29 -11.24
N LYS A 112 -18.57 8.56 -10.72
CA LYS A 112 -18.70 7.14 -10.38
C LYS A 112 -19.14 6.90 -8.94
N ASN A 113 -19.49 7.95 -8.19
CA ASN A 113 -19.94 7.88 -6.80
C ASN A 113 -18.96 7.13 -5.88
N ILE A 114 -17.65 7.31 -6.07
CA ILE A 114 -16.60 6.57 -5.35
C ILE A 114 -16.59 6.88 -3.85
N LEU A 115 -17.03 8.08 -3.45
CA LEU A 115 -17.04 8.53 -2.05
C LEU A 115 -17.82 7.59 -1.13
N GLU A 116 -19.00 7.17 -1.58
CA GLU A 116 -19.94 6.39 -0.77
C GLU A 116 -19.74 4.88 -0.92
N MET A 117 -18.83 4.44 -1.80
CA MET A 117 -18.60 3.02 -2.06
C MET A 117 -17.95 2.34 -0.86
N SER A 118 -18.45 1.15 -0.53
CA SER A 118 -17.69 0.24 0.33
C SER A 118 -16.37 -0.14 -0.34
N ARG A 119 -15.45 -0.67 0.44
CA ARG A 119 -14.20 -1.25 -0.06
C ARG A 119 -14.45 -2.35 -1.10
N GLU A 120 -15.39 -3.25 -0.84
CA GLU A 120 -15.73 -4.37 -1.72
C GLU A 120 -16.30 -3.86 -3.06
N GLU A 121 -17.19 -2.87 -3.00
CA GLU A 121 -17.77 -2.25 -4.20
C GLU A 121 -16.70 -1.53 -5.04
N PHE A 122 -15.83 -0.78 -4.36
CA PHE A 122 -14.73 -0.08 -4.99
C PHE A 122 -13.75 -1.05 -5.67
N TRP A 123 -13.38 -2.14 -5.00
CA TRP A 123 -12.45 -3.13 -5.55
C TRP A 123 -13.04 -3.91 -6.72
N LYS A 124 -14.33 -4.28 -6.65
CA LYS A 124 -15.05 -4.83 -7.81
C LYS A 124 -15.05 -3.85 -8.99
N ARG A 125 -15.14 -2.55 -8.72
CA ARG A 125 -15.09 -1.49 -9.73
C ARG A 125 -13.69 -1.28 -10.30
N ALA A 126 -12.65 -1.47 -9.49
CA ALA A 126 -11.25 -1.35 -9.89
C ALA A 126 -10.87 -2.40 -10.95
N GLY A 127 -11.46 -3.60 -10.85
CA GLY A 127 -11.36 -4.64 -11.88
C GLY A 127 -10.16 -5.57 -11.73
N PHE A 128 -9.76 -5.84 -10.48
CA PHE A 128 -8.72 -6.83 -10.14
C PHE A 128 -9.26 -8.25 -10.03
#